data_AF-A0A3M1NNB9-F1
#
_entry.id   AF-A0A3M1NNB9-F1
#
_cell.length_a   1.000
_cell.length_b   1.000
_cell.length_c   1.000
_cell.angle_alpha   90.00
_cell.angle_beta   90.00
_cell.angle_gamma   90.00
#
_symmetry.space_group_name_H-M   'P 1'
#
loop_
_entity.id
_entity.type
_entity.pdbx_description
1 polymer ?
#
loop_
_entity_poly.entity_id
_entity_poly.type
_entity_poly.pdbx_seq_one_letter_code
_entity_poly.pdbx_strand_id
1 'polypeptide(L)'
;MAFVILPIVLLLVFLVAGIIWFTPELRANFLMWRGNVRAARRIYENLLEQNPEKVHLYKRLGMIYYLENRRDRRALRVFEIILKLRIPFQWRDEIRYLVAKQYVTEGRKDAEAIRLIEKVVEKEMNRLRLFA
;
A
#
# COMPACT_ATOMS: atom_id res chain seq x y z
N MET A 1 -31.92 -35.13 6.77
CA MET A 1 -31.34 -34.07 5.90
C MET A 1 -30.36 -33.16 6.65
N ALA A 2 -30.71 -32.58 7.81
CA ALA A 2 -29.82 -31.66 8.56
C ALA A 2 -28.49 -32.28 9.08
N PHE A 3 -28.49 -33.57 9.45
CA PHE A 3 -27.32 -34.25 10.00
C PHE A 3 -26.15 -34.46 9.02
N VAL A 4 -26.41 -34.46 7.70
CA VAL A 4 -25.36 -34.63 6.67
C VAL A 4 -24.77 -33.28 6.26
N ILE A 5 -25.54 -32.20 6.39
CA ILE A 5 -25.11 -30.85 6.01
C ILE A 5 -24.06 -30.30 7.01
N LEU A 6 -24.24 -30.57 8.31
CA LEU A 6 -23.34 -30.09 9.35
C LEU A 6 -21.87 -30.52 9.19
N PRO A 7 -21.52 -31.80 8.97
CA PRO A 7 -20.13 -32.22 8.78
C PRO A 7 -19.52 -31.66 7.48
N ILE A 8 -20.31 -31.49 6.42
CA ILE A 8 -19.85 -30.89 5.16
C ILE A 8 -19.52 -29.40 5.37
N VAL A 9 -20.36 -28.67 6.10
CA VAL A 9 -20.13 -27.27 6.46
C VAL A 9 -18.87 -27.14 7.32
N LEU A 10 -18.68 -28.01 8.32
CA LEU A 10 -17.48 -28.02 9.17
C LEU A 10 -16.20 -28.31 8.37
N LEU A 11 -16.24 -29.27 7.44
CA LEU A 11 -15.12 -29.58 6.56
C LEU A 11 -14.77 -28.38 5.66
N LEU A 12 -15.78 -27.71 5.09
CA LEU A 12 -15.58 -26.51 4.29
C LEU A 12 -14.98 -25.37 5.12
N VAL A 13 -15.47 -25.14 6.35
CA VAL A 13 -14.89 -24.12 7.25
C VAL A 13 -13.43 -24.46 7.57
N PHE A 14 -13.12 -25.73 7.83
CA PHE A 14 -11.75 -26.16 8.14
C PHE A 14 -10.81 -26.01 6.94
N LEU A 15 -11.27 -26.35 5.74
CA LEU A 15 -10.50 -26.16 4.50
C LEU A 15 -10.24 -24.68 4.22
N VAL A 16 -11.26 -23.82 4.37
CA VAL A 16 -11.12 -22.37 4.19
C VAL A 16 -10.21 -21.78 5.26
N ALA A 17 -10.32 -22.21 6.52
CA ALA A 17 -9.44 -21.79 7.60
C ALA A 17 -7.99 -22.21 7.33
N GLY A 18 -7.76 -23.44 6.85
CA GLY A 18 -6.46 -23.93 6.44
C GLY A 18 -5.86 -23.10 5.31
N ILE A 19 -6.66 -22.76 4.29
CA ILE A 19 -6.24 -21.90 3.19
C ILE A 19 -5.88 -20.49 3.69
N ILE A 20 -6.65 -19.91 4.62
CA ILE A 20 -6.33 -18.59 5.20
C ILE A 20 -5.02 -18.64 5.98
N TRP A 21 -4.73 -19.73 6.69
CA TRP A 21 -3.46 -19.91 7.39
C TRP A 21 -2.28 -20.10 6.44
N PHE A 22 -2.51 -20.78 5.32
CA PHE A 22 -1.49 -21.10 4.32
C PHE A 22 -1.24 -19.96 3.33
N THR A 23 -2.22 -19.08 3.10
CA THR A 23 -2.12 -17.94 2.17
C THR A 23 -1.96 -16.63 2.96
N PRO A 24 -0.74 -16.08 3.05
CA PRO A 24 -0.49 -14.92 3.92
C PRO A 24 -1.27 -13.67 3.47
N GLU A 25 -1.55 -13.55 2.16
CA GLU A 25 -2.34 -12.43 1.60
C GLU A 25 -3.80 -12.44 2.07
N LEU A 26 -4.45 -13.61 2.13
CA LEU A 26 -5.83 -13.71 2.63
C LEU A 26 -5.88 -13.43 4.13
N ARG A 27 -4.90 -13.95 4.89
CA ARG A 27 -4.74 -13.62 6.31
C ARG A 27 -4.57 -12.12 6.53
N ALA A 28 -3.73 -11.46 5.73
CA ALA A 28 -3.51 -10.02 5.85
C ALA A 28 -4.78 -9.22 5.51
N ASN A 29 -5.51 -9.61 4.46
CA ASN A 29 -6.79 -9.00 4.13
C ASN A 29 -7.84 -9.19 5.24
N PHE A 30 -7.90 -10.38 5.84
CA PHE A 30 -8.79 -10.66 6.96
C PHE A 30 -8.42 -9.81 8.20
N LEU A 31 -7.13 -9.65 8.48
CA LEU A 31 -6.65 -8.78 9.55
C LEU A 31 -7.00 -7.30 9.30
N MET A 32 -6.93 -6.84 8.05
CA MET A 32 -7.41 -5.50 7.68
C MET A 32 -8.90 -5.33 7.98
N TRP A 33 -9.73 -6.31 7.62
CA TRP A 33 -11.17 -6.29 7.90
C TRP A 33 -11.47 -6.29 9.40
N ARG A 34 -10.68 -7.01 10.20
CA ARG A 34 -10.76 -6.99 11.67
C ARG A 34 -10.15 -5.74 12.33
N GLY A 35 -9.68 -4.76 11.56
CA GLY A 35 -9.05 -3.54 12.08
C GLY A 35 -7.63 -3.73 12.61
N ASN A 36 -7.04 -4.92 12.52
CA ASN A 36 -5.66 -5.17 12.92
C ASN A 36 -4.69 -4.81 11.78
N VAL A 37 -4.68 -3.52 11.44
CA VAL A 37 -3.88 -2.95 10.34
C VAL A 37 -2.39 -3.18 10.55
N ARG A 38 -1.90 -3.10 11.79
CA ARG A 38 -0.48 -3.32 12.13
C ARG A 38 -0.02 -4.75 11.84
N ALA A 39 -0.84 -5.76 12.14
CA ALA A 39 -0.50 -7.15 11.84
C ALA A 39 -0.55 -7.41 10.32
N ALA A 40 -1.55 -6.89 9.62
CA ALA A 40 -1.63 -6.98 8.17
C ALA A 40 -0.40 -6.35 7.49
N ARG A 41 0.03 -5.17 7.97
CA ARG A 41 1.23 -4.48 7.52
C ARG A 41 2.48 -5.38 7.57
N ARG A 42 2.72 -6.02 8.72
CA ARG A 42 3.87 -6.93 8.90
C ARG A 42 3.85 -8.10 7.91
N ILE A 43 2.67 -8.64 7.61
CA ILE A 43 2.56 -9.73 6.63
C ILE A 43 2.91 -9.21 5.23
N TYR A 44 2.41 -8.05 4.82
CA TYR A 44 2.75 -7.48 3.52
C TYR A 44 4.22 -7.06 3.40
N GLU A 45 4.80 -6.53 4.48
CA GLU A 45 6.25 -6.25 4.55
C GLU A 45 7.04 -7.54 4.31
N ASN A 46 6.74 -8.62 5.05
CA ASN A 46 7.42 -9.91 4.88
C ASN A 46 7.22 -10.54 3.48
N LEU A 47 6.01 -10.44 2.92
CA LEU A 47 5.75 -10.94 1.57
C LEU A 47 6.58 -10.22 0.50
N LEU A 48 6.78 -8.91 0.65
CA LEU A 48 7.61 -8.11 -0.25
C LEU A 48 9.11 -8.29 0.01
N GLU A 49 9.52 -8.58 1.24
CA GLU A 49 10.90 -8.98 1.55
C GLU A 49 11.28 -10.29 0.86
N GLN A 50 10.35 -11.26 0.80
CA GLN A 50 10.57 -12.54 0.11
C GLN A 50 10.45 -12.43 -1.41
N ASN A 51 9.51 -11.62 -1.89
CA ASN A 51 9.18 -11.52 -3.32
C ASN A 51 8.93 -10.05 -3.71
N PRO A 52 10.00 -9.26 -3.95
CA PRO A 52 9.89 -7.83 -4.22
C PRO A 52 9.24 -7.51 -5.58
N GLU A 53 9.09 -8.47 -6.47
CA GLU A 53 8.53 -8.28 -7.81
C GLU A 53 6.99 -8.27 -7.84
N LYS A 54 6.33 -8.63 -6.73
CA LYS A 54 4.87 -8.70 -6.64
C LYS A 54 4.25 -7.29 -6.58
N VAL A 55 4.09 -6.67 -7.76
CA VAL A 55 3.59 -5.30 -7.94
C VAL A 55 2.31 -5.00 -7.16
N HIS A 56 1.36 -5.94 -7.15
CA HIS A 56 0.07 -5.76 -6.46
C HIS A 56 0.20 -5.61 -4.93
N LEU A 57 1.27 -6.14 -4.32
CA LEU A 57 1.51 -6.02 -2.88
C LEU A 57 1.93 -4.60 -2.48
N TYR A 58 2.66 -3.88 -3.32
CA TYR A 58 2.98 -2.47 -3.07
C TYR A 58 1.73 -1.61 -2.95
N LYS A 59 0.70 -1.87 -3.77
CA LYS A 59 -0.58 -1.15 -3.67
C LYS A 59 -1.23 -1.38 -2.30
N ARG A 60 -1.26 -2.63 -1.82
CA ARG A 60 -1.85 -2.99 -0.52
C ARG A 60 -1.07 -2.38 0.63
N LEU A 61 0.26 -2.51 0.61
CA LEU A 61 1.13 -1.97 1.64
C LEU A 61 1.11 -0.42 1.65
N GLY A 62 1.11 0.21 0.47
CA GLY A 62 0.98 1.66 0.34
C GLY A 62 -0.35 2.17 0.89
N MET A 63 -1.46 1.46 0.65
CA MET A 63 -2.75 1.82 1.25
C MET A 63 -2.69 1.78 2.78
N ILE A 64 -2.08 0.73 3.34
CA ILE A 64 -1.90 0.59 4.78
C ILE A 64 -1.05 1.73 5.33
N TYR A 65 0.10 2.03 4.74
CA TYR A 65 0.95 3.13 5.17
C TYR A 65 0.26 4.49 5.05
N TYR A 66 -0.56 4.68 4.02
CA TYR A 66 -1.35 5.90 3.86
C TYR A 66 -2.35 6.06 5.01
N LEU A 67 -3.14 5.00 5.30
CA LEU A 67 -4.16 4.97 6.34
C LEU A 67 -3.57 5.09 7.76
N GLU A 68 -2.39 4.53 8.01
CA GLU A 68 -1.66 4.70 9.28
C GLU A 68 -1.04 6.11 9.43
N ASN A 69 -1.18 6.99 8.42
CA ASN A 69 -0.43 8.25 8.30
C ASN A 69 1.09 8.07 8.49
N ARG A 70 1.61 6.89 8.10
CA ARG A 70 3.03 6.57 8.26
C ARG A 70 3.81 7.20 7.12
N ARG A 71 4.85 7.99 7.48
CA ARG A 71 5.71 8.74 6.55
C ARG A 71 7.19 8.47 6.79
N ASP A 72 7.51 7.33 7.39
CA ASP A 72 8.90 6.90 7.57
C ASP A 72 9.55 6.52 6.24
N ARG A 73 10.88 6.29 6.25
CA ARG A 73 11.63 5.94 5.03
C ARG A 73 11.08 4.68 4.34
N ARG A 74 10.56 3.69 5.07
CA ARG A 74 9.99 2.47 4.45
C ARG A 74 8.70 2.80 3.70
N ALA A 75 7.82 3.58 4.30
CA ALA A 75 6.58 4.03 3.67
C ALA A 75 6.85 4.87 2.41
N LEU A 76 7.77 5.83 2.52
CA LEU A 76 8.16 6.69 1.41
C LEU A 76 8.76 5.92 0.24
N ARG A 77 9.58 4.89 0.50
CA ARG A 77 10.08 4.00 -0.56
C ARG A 77 8.97 3.22 -1.27
N VAL A 78 7.96 2.74 -0.53
CA VAL A 78 6.81 2.07 -1.15
C VAL A 78 6.00 3.04 -2.01
N PHE A 79 5.81 4.28 -1.56
CA PHE A 79 5.16 5.31 -2.37
C PHE A 79 5.96 5.66 -3.62
N GLU A 80 7.28 5.78 -3.50
CA GLU A 80 8.17 5.99 -4.65
C GLU A 80 8.03 4.85 -5.68
N ILE A 81 8.01 3.59 -5.24
CA ILE A 81 7.80 2.43 -6.12
C ILE A 81 6.43 2.50 -6.81
N ILE A 82 5.37 2.86 -6.09
CA ILE A 82 4.02 3.04 -6.67
C ILE A 82 4.03 4.10 -7.78
N LEU A 83 4.76 5.19 -7.58
CA LEU A 83 4.88 6.26 -8.59
C LEU A 83 5.72 5.83 -9.78
N LYS A 84 6.89 5.22 -9.54
CA LYS A 84 7.83 4.71 -10.57
C LYS A 84 7.17 3.69 -11.48
N LEU A 85 6.53 2.68 -10.89
CA LEU A 85 5.86 1.60 -11.62
C LEU A 85 4.46 1.99 -12.10
N ARG A 86 4.05 3.26 -11.92
CA ARG A 86 2.75 3.80 -12.33
C ARG A 86 1.55 3.00 -11.80
N ILE A 87 1.71 2.30 -10.67
CA ILE A 87 0.67 1.46 -10.06
C ILE A 87 -0.56 2.34 -9.78
N PRO A 88 -1.78 1.95 -10.22
CA PRO A 88 -3.00 2.70 -9.91
C PRO A 88 -3.21 2.82 -8.40
N PHE A 89 -3.25 4.06 -7.90
CA PHE A 89 -3.35 4.37 -6.48
C PHE A 89 -4.26 5.58 -6.28
N GLN A 90 -5.18 5.48 -5.32
CA GLN A 90 -6.23 6.48 -5.14
C GLN A 90 -5.69 7.81 -4.59
N TRP A 91 -4.71 7.77 -3.69
CA TRP A 91 -4.09 8.96 -3.11
C TRP A 91 -2.81 9.36 -3.86
N ARG A 92 -2.87 9.32 -5.20
CA ARG A 92 -1.68 9.52 -6.04
C ARG A 92 -1.05 10.90 -5.82
N ASP A 93 -1.87 11.93 -5.71
CA ASP A 93 -1.36 13.31 -5.63
C ASP A 93 -0.77 13.61 -4.25
N GLU A 94 -1.36 13.06 -3.20
CA GLU A 94 -0.86 13.13 -1.84
C GLU A 94 0.49 12.41 -1.73
N ILE A 95 0.62 11.20 -2.27
CA ILE A 95 1.92 10.50 -2.23
C ILE A 95 2.97 11.17 -3.13
N ARG A 96 2.58 11.82 -4.24
CA ARG A 96 3.51 12.66 -5.04
C ARG A 96 4.07 13.79 -4.20
N TYR A 97 3.21 14.49 -3.46
CA TYR A 97 3.65 15.55 -2.56
C TYR A 97 4.59 15.02 -1.48
N LEU A 98 4.25 13.88 -0.85
CA LEU A 98 5.09 13.27 0.19
C LEU A 98 6.47 12.85 -0.32
N VAL A 99 6.54 12.20 -1.47
CA VAL A 99 7.81 11.77 -2.08
C VAL A 99 8.62 12.98 -2.57
N ALA A 100 7.99 13.98 -3.19
CA ALA A 100 8.66 15.22 -3.59
C ALA A 100 9.25 15.96 -2.39
N LYS A 101 8.48 16.08 -1.30
CA LYS A 101 8.96 16.68 -0.04
C LYS A 101 10.16 15.92 0.53
N GLN A 102 10.13 14.58 0.46
CA GLN A 102 11.26 13.77 0.88
C GLN A 102 12.50 14.05 0.04
N TYR A 103 12.38 14.11 -1.29
CA TYR A 103 13.50 14.42 -2.18
C TYR A 103 14.11 15.79 -1.90
N VAL A 104 13.28 16.81 -1.67
CA VAL A 104 13.76 18.14 -1.26
C VAL A 104 14.52 18.07 0.06
N THR A 105 13.97 17.36 1.05
CA THR A 105 14.59 17.20 2.38
C THR A 105 15.92 16.47 2.30
N GLU A 106 16.04 15.48 1.42
CA GLU A 106 17.27 14.73 1.17
C GLU A 106 18.27 15.48 0.28
N GLY A 107 17.88 16.62 -0.29
CA GLY A 107 18.70 17.35 -1.27
C GLY A 107 18.93 16.55 -2.56
N ARG A 108 18.01 15.65 -2.92
CA ARG A 108 18.09 14.78 -4.09
C ARG A 108 17.83 15.60 -5.37
N LYS A 109 18.79 15.61 -6.29
CA LYS A 109 18.81 16.48 -7.49
C LYS A 109 18.84 15.72 -8.82
N ASP A 110 18.60 14.42 -8.84
CA ASP A 110 18.50 13.71 -10.12
C ASP A 110 17.26 14.12 -10.91
N ALA A 111 17.28 13.84 -12.22
CA ALA A 111 16.23 14.22 -13.15
C ALA A 111 14.85 13.65 -12.77
N GLU A 112 14.78 12.50 -12.09
CA GLU A 112 13.52 11.97 -11.61
C GLU A 112 12.94 12.83 -10.48
N ALA A 113 13.78 13.16 -9.49
CA ALA A 113 13.41 14.00 -8.38
C ALA A 113 12.96 15.40 -8.83
N ILE A 114 13.76 16.04 -9.71
CA ILE A 114 13.45 17.38 -10.24
C ILE A 114 12.09 17.38 -10.94
N ARG A 115 11.85 16.44 -11.88
CA ARG A 115 10.57 16.35 -12.61
C ARG A 115 9.38 16.15 -11.68
N LEU A 116 9.53 15.34 -10.63
CA LEU A 116 8.45 15.13 -9.67
C LEU A 116 8.16 16.40 -8.86
N ILE A 117 9.21 17.10 -8.43
CA ILE A 117 9.09 18.36 -7.68
C ILE A 117 8.43 19.44 -8.54
N GLU A 118 8.90 19.64 -9.77
CA GLU A 118 8.33 20.60 -10.73
C GLU A 118 6.82 20.35 -10.92
N LYS A 119 6.44 19.09 -11.14
CA LYS A 119 5.03 18.72 -11.31
C LYS A 119 4.17 19.04 -10.08
N VAL A 120 4.71 18.85 -8.88
CA VAL A 120 3.99 19.18 -7.63
C VAL A 120 3.86 20.70 -7.50
N VAL A 121 4.95 21.46 -7.73
CA VAL A 121 4.95 22.92 -7.65
C VAL A 121 4.00 23.54 -8.67
N GLU A 122 4.04 23.09 -9.92
CA GLU A 122 3.16 23.59 -10.99
C GLU A 122 1.69 23.39 -10.62
N LYS A 123 1.32 22.20 -10.11
CA LYS A 123 -0.05 21.92 -9.70
C LYS A 123 -0.50 22.86 -8.57
N GLU A 124 0.35 23.09 -7.58
CA GLU A 124 0.04 24.00 -6.46
C GLU A 124 -0.05 25.46 -6.93
N MET A 125 0.84 25.92 -7.80
CA MET A 125 0.78 27.27 -8.40
C MET A 125 -0.50 27.47 -9.20
N ASN A 126 -0.88 26.50 -10.03
CA ASN A 126 -2.12 26.55 -10.79
C ASN A 126 -3.34 26.57 -9.86
N ARG A 127 -3.31 25.81 -8.76
CA ARG A 127 -4.35 25.87 -7.73
C ARG A 127 -4.48 27.29 -7.16
N LEU A 128 -3.37 27.93 -6.78
CA LEU A 128 -3.38 29.28 -6.21
C LEU A 128 -3.90 30.33 -7.20
N ARG A 129 -3.54 30.21 -8.49
CA ARG A 129 -4.03 31.10 -9.55
C ARG A 129 -5.53 31.04 -9.77
N LEU A 130 -6.18 29.92 -9.45
CA LEU A 130 -7.64 29.79 -9.55
C LEU A 130 -8.40 30.48 -8.40
N PHE A 131 -7.69 30.87 -7.34
CA PHE A 131 -8.26 31.51 -6.15
C PHE A 131 -7.80 32.96 -5.97
N ALA A 132 -7.01 33.50 -6.91
CA ALA A 132 -6.56 34.89 -6.96
C ALA A 132 -7.38 35.65 -8.01
#